data_AF-A0AA96NEH0-F1
#
_entry.id   AF-A0AA96NEH0-F1
#
_cell.length_a   1.000
_cell.length_b   1.000
_cell.length_c   1.000
_cell.angle_alpha   90.00
_cell.angle_beta   90.00
_cell.angle_gamma   90.00
#
_symmetry.space_group_name_H-M   'P 1'
#
loop_
_entity.id
_entity.type
_entity.pdbx_description
1 polymer ?
#
loop_
_entity_poly.entity_id
_entity_poly.type
_entity_poly.pdbx_seq_one_letter_code
_entity_poly.pdbx_strand_id
1 'polypeptide(L)'
;MNRFLQTLIVAAPMVIAAPYVAAETHPAQKQMQQNIDSVLKIARNTSLTEAQRVKQVEQYANRYLDYERISALAVGAPWREFSAKQKTDFIRAFKDMVIAMYSHSALIGAADANVRLLPKMTANGNKFDVFSEIQTKKGTKYEVAYQLYQSGGVYKIYNIRVDGTSLVTVYRNQFGELIKSKGIDGTIATVEAKGLKKQ
;
A
#
# COMPACT_ATOMS: atom_id res chain seq x y z
N MET A 1 63.79 -42.58 38.64
CA MET A 1 64.17 -41.23 38.18
C MET A 1 63.24 -40.87 37.02
N ASN A 2 62.55 -39.73 37.15
CA ASN A 2 61.63 -39.05 36.22
C ASN A 2 60.27 -39.65 35.85
N ARG A 3 59.26 -39.08 36.53
CA ARG A 3 57.84 -38.97 36.16
C ARG A 3 57.69 -37.96 35.01
N PHE A 4 56.84 -38.24 34.03
CA PHE A 4 56.25 -37.20 33.18
C PHE A 4 54.75 -37.46 33.02
N LEU A 5 53.95 -36.67 33.74
CA LEU A 5 52.51 -36.52 33.51
C LEU A 5 52.32 -35.72 32.21
N GLN A 6 51.56 -36.25 31.26
CA GLN A 6 51.01 -35.48 30.14
C GLN A 6 49.65 -34.93 30.54
N THR A 7 49.60 -33.63 30.81
CA THR A 7 48.36 -32.90 31.09
C THR A 7 47.63 -32.63 29.77
N LEU A 8 46.52 -33.33 29.53
CA LEU A 8 45.58 -33.02 28.44
C LEU A 8 44.82 -31.73 28.80
N ILE A 9 45.13 -30.63 28.11
CA ILE A 9 44.33 -29.41 28.16
C ILE A 9 43.14 -29.59 27.21
N VAL A 10 41.95 -29.85 27.76
CA VAL A 10 40.69 -29.83 27.02
C VAL A 10 40.30 -28.36 26.82
N ALA A 11 40.59 -27.82 25.64
CA ALA A 11 40.09 -26.51 25.24
C ALA A 11 38.61 -26.62 24.88
N ALA A 12 37.73 -26.20 25.80
CA ALA A 12 36.30 -26.10 25.53
C ALA A 12 36.05 -24.96 24.51
N PRO A 13 35.31 -25.19 23.41
CA PRO A 13 34.97 -24.12 22.49
C PRO A 13 34.03 -23.14 23.20
N MET A 14 34.52 -21.92 23.41
CA MET A 14 33.72 -20.80 23.91
C MET A 14 32.75 -20.39 22.79
N VAL A 15 31.52 -20.89 22.86
CA VAL A 15 30.43 -20.45 21.97
C VAL A 15 30.07 -19.03 22.38
N ILE A 16 30.58 -18.05 21.63
CA ILE A 16 30.16 -16.65 21.75
C ILE A 16 28.72 -16.59 21.20
N ALA A 17 27.74 -16.67 22.08
CA ALA A 17 26.36 -16.35 21.75
C ALA A 17 26.28 -14.85 21.45
N ALA A 18 26.40 -14.48 20.18
CA ALA A 18 26.09 -13.12 19.76
C ALA A 18 24.63 -12.83 20.14
N PRO A 19 24.33 -11.74 20.87
CA PRO A 19 22.95 -11.39 21.17
C PRO A 19 22.22 -11.23 19.84
N TYR A 20 21.14 -11.99 19.68
CA TYR A 20 20.21 -11.84 18.57
C TYR A 20 19.54 -10.48 18.75
N VAL A 21 20.15 -9.42 18.22
CA VAL A 21 19.51 -8.11 18.13
C VAL A 21 18.40 -8.30 17.10
N ALA A 22 17.17 -8.44 17.57
CA ALA A 22 16.01 -8.41 16.70
C ALA A 22 16.10 -7.11 15.89
N ALA A 23 16.26 -7.23 14.57
CA ALA A 23 16.37 -6.07 13.69
C ALA A 23 15.17 -5.16 13.94
N GLU A 24 15.44 -3.89 14.27
CA GLU A 24 14.39 -2.92 14.53
C GLU A 24 13.50 -2.79 13.28
N THR A 25 12.18 -2.92 13.46
CA THR A 25 11.22 -2.82 12.36
C THR A 25 11.38 -1.48 11.65
N HIS A 26 11.60 -1.52 10.32
CA HIS A 26 11.86 -0.32 9.53
C HIS A 26 10.72 0.72 9.70
N PRO A 27 11.01 2.04 9.75
CA PRO A 27 9.97 3.05 9.97
C PRO A 27 8.81 2.98 8.97
N ALA A 28 9.06 2.59 7.71
CA ALA A 28 8.01 2.37 6.72
C ALA A 28 7.04 1.25 7.12
N GLN A 29 7.55 0.13 7.64
CA GLN A 29 6.73 -0.99 8.13
C GLN A 29 5.95 -0.57 9.39
N LYS A 30 6.59 0.16 10.30
CA LYS A 30 5.93 0.70 11.51
C LYS A 30 4.78 1.63 11.14
N GLN A 31 4.99 2.57 10.22
CA GLN A 31 3.94 3.46 9.74
C GLN A 31 2.83 2.67 9.04
N MET A 32 3.17 1.67 8.21
CA MET A 32 2.17 0.86 7.52
C MET A 32 1.32 0.04 8.49
N GLN A 33 1.91 -0.52 9.56
CA GLN A 33 1.17 -1.19 10.62
C GLN A 33 0.15 -0.23 11.26
N GLN A 34 0.59 0.97 11.65
CA GLN A 34 -0.29 2.00 12.22
C GLN A 34 -1.41 2.40 11.26
N ASN A 35 -1.11 2.47 9.95
CA ASN A 35 -2.08 2.75 8.91
C ASN A 35 -3.15 1.66 8.81
N ILE A 36 -2.73 0.39 8.78
CA ILE A 36 -3.64 -0.77 8.76
C ILE A 36 -4.53 -0.77 10.01
N ASP A 37 -3.94 -0.63 11.19
CA ASP A 37 -4.67 -0.66 12.46
C ASP A 37 -5.71 0.46 12.55
N SER A 38 -5.35 1.67 12.09
CA SER A 38 -6.26 2.82 12.08
C SER A 38 -7.45 2.59 11.13
N VAL A 39 -7.18 2.10 9.92
CA VAL A 39 -8.24 1.81 8.93
C VAL A 39 -9.14 0.69 9.42
N LEU A 40 -8.59 -0.39 9.99
CA LEU A 40 -9.37 -1.49 10.56
C LEU A 40 -10.24 -1.02 11.73
N LYS A 41 -9.70 -0.17 12.61
CA LYS A 41 -10.46 0.41 13.71
C LYS A 41 -11.66 1.21 13.22
N ILE A 42 -11.48 2.03 12.19
CA ILE A 42 -12.58 2.78 11.57
C ILE A 42 -13.59 1.83 10.92
N ALA A 43 -13.11 0.85 10.14
CA ALA A 43 -13.94 -0.11 9.41
C ALA A 43 -14.82 -0.95 10.36
N ARG A 44 -14.28 -1.37 11.50
CA ARG A 44 -14.97 -2.18 12.51
C ARG A 44 -15.80 -1.37 13.52
N ASN A 45 -15.81 -0.03 13.41
CA ASN A 45 -16.58 0.79 14.32
C ASN A 45 -18.07 0.76 13.96
N THR A 46 -18.83 -0.06 14.68
CA THR A 46 -20.29 -0.25 14.49
C THR A 46 -21.13 0.92 14.98
N SER A 47 -20.56 1.86 15.76
CA SER A 47 -21.27 3.09 16.16
C SER A 47 -21.34 4.14 15.05
N LEU A 48 -20.56 3.97 13.98
CA LEU A 48 -20.57 4.86 12.82
C LEU A 48 -21.49 4.30 11.73
N THR A 49 -22.16 5.20 11.00
CA THR A 49 -22.78 4.85 9.72
C THR A 49 -21.69 4.52 8.69
N GLU A 50 -22.06 3.82 7.62
CA GLU A 50 -21.11 3.55 6.54
C GLU A 50 -20.52 4.84 5.97
N ALA A 51 -21.35 5.84 5.68
CA ALA A 51 -20.89 7.14 5.17
C ALA A 51 -19.88 7.82 6.11
N GLN A 52 -20.07 7.71 7.42
CA GLN A 52 -19.11 8.23 8.41
C GLN A 52 -17.79 7.47 8.37
N ARG A 53 -17.82 6.12 8.26
CA ARG A 53 -16.60 5.31 8.11
C ARG A 53 -15.86 5.65 6.83
N VAL A 54 -16.57 5.77 5.69
CA VAL A 54 -15.98 6.17 4.40
C VAL A 54 -15.25 7.50 4.54
N LYS A 55 -15.92 8.51 5.09
CA LYS A 55 -15.35 9.85 5.28
C LYS A 55 -14.09 9.83 6.16
N GLN A 56 -14.09 9.07 7.24
CA GLN A 56 -12.91 8.95 8.12
C GLN A 56 -11.76 8.21 7.45
N VAL A 57 -12.03 7.13 6.72
CA VAL A 57 -11.02 6.43 5.91
C VAL A 57 -10.45 7.34 4.83
N GLU A 58 -11.29 8.12 4.15
CA GLU A 58 -10.83 9.08 3.15
C GLU A 58 -9.90 10.14 3.76
N GLN A 59 -10.29 10.74 4.89
CA GLN A 59 -9.45 11.72 5.60
C GLN A 59 -8.10 11.11 5.99
N TYR A 60 -8.10 9.87 6.45
CA TYR A 60 -6.88 9.13 6.76
C TYR A 60 -6.04 8.89 5.50
N ALA A 61 -6.67 8.42 4.42
CA ALA A 61 -6.03 8.17 3.14
C ALA A 61 -5.38 9.44 2.56
N ASN A 62 -6.01 10.61 2.69
CA ASN A 62 -5.47 11.89 2.21
C ASN A 62 -4.09 12.22 2.82
N ARG A 63 -3.80 11.73 4.03
CA ARG A 63 -2.50 11.92 4.68
C ARG A 63 -1.42 10.98 4.16
N TYR A 64 -1.77 9.80 3.66
CA TYR A 64 -0.79 8.75 3.32
C TYR A 64 -0.74 8.40 1.84
N LEU A 65 -1.75 8.73 1.04
CA LEU A 65 -1.72 8.55 -0.40
C LEU A 65 -1.17 9.80 -1.08
N ASP A 66 -0.42 9.59 -2.14
CA ASP A 66 -0.02 10.64 -3.08
C ASP A 66 -0.89 10.53 -4.34
N TYR A 67 -2.04 11.22 -4.32
CA TYR A 67 -3.00 11.14 -5.42
C TYR A 67 -2.46 11.73 -6.73
N GLU A 68 -1.57 12.71 -6.68
CA GLU A 68 -0.95 13.25 -7.89
C GLU A 68 -0.08 12.19 -8.55
N ARG A 69 0.79 11.52 -7.79
CA ARG A 69 1.64 10.47 -8.32
C ARG A 69 0.86 9.24 -8.74
N ILE A 70 -0.17 8.86 -7.97
CA ILE A 70 -1.11 7.79 -8.34
C ILE A 70 -1.77 8.10 -9.69
N SER A 71 -2.32 9.31 -9.87
CA SER A 71 -2.94 9.75 -11.12
C SER A 71 -1.95 9.79 -12.27
N ALA A 72 -0.76 10.35 -12.06
CA ALA A 72 0.29 10.41 -13.07
C ALA A 72 0.71 9.00 -13.54
N LEU A 73 0.86 8.06 -12.60
CA LEU A 73 1.18 6.68 -12.92
C LEU A 73 0.01 5.96 -13.60
N ALA A 74 -1.21 6.23 -13.19
CA ALA A 74 -2.40 5.67 -13.81
C ALA A 74 -2.59 6.21 -15.22
N VAL A 75 -2.31 7.48 -15.52
CA VAL A 75 -2.39 7.99 -16.89
C VAL A 75 -1.21 7.54 -17.75
N GLY A 76 0.00 7.51 -17.17
CA GLY A 76 1.22 7.16 -17.89
C GLY A 76 1.77 8.33 -18.73
N ALA A 77 2.37 8.02 -19.88
CA ALA A 77 3.05 9.01 -20.72
C ALA A 77 2.20 10.26 -21.08
N PRO A 78 0.89 10.14 -21.38
CA PRO A 78 0.04 11.29 -21.69
C PRO A 78 -0.08 12.32 -20.55
N TRP A 79 0.27 11.99 -19.30
CA TRP A 79 0.18 12.92 -18.17
C TRP A 79 0.97 14.22 -18.40
N ARG A 80 2.02 14.18 -19.23
CA ARG A 80 2.83 15.34 -19.59
C ARG A 80 2.07 16.35 -20.46
N GLU A 81 1.03 15.91 -21.16
CA GLU A 81 0.19 16.73 -22.04
C GLU A 81 -0.96 17.40 -21.29
N PHE A 82 -1.25 16.98 -20.07
CA PHE A 82 -2.32 17.57 -19.26
C PHE A 82 -1.89 18.97 -18.79
N SER A 83 -2.75 19.97 -19.01
CA SER A 83 -2.67 21.28 -18.37
C SER A 83 -2.82 21.17 -16.84
N ALA A 84 -2.42 22.21 -16.10
CA ALA A 84 -2.56 22.23 -14.64
C ALA A 84 -4.03 22.05 -14.18
N LYS A 85 -4.98 22.63 -14.92
CA LYS A 85 -6.41 22.45 -14.65
C LYS A 85 -6.85 21.00 -14.89
N GLN A 86 -6.48 20.41 -16.02
CA GLN A 86 -6.79 19.01 -16.34
C GLN A 86 -6.19 18.04 -15.33
N LYS A 87 -4.97 18.27 -14.85
CA LYS A 87 -4.37 17.48 -13.78
C LYS A 87 -5.19 17.54 -12.50
N THR A 88 -5.58 18.76 -12.09
CA THR A 88 -6.40 18.98 -10.89
C THR A 88 -7.76 18.29 -10.99
N ASP A 89 -8.44 18.44 -12.13
CA ASP A 89 -9.76 17.86 -12.35
C ASP A 89 -9.68 16.33 -12.44
N PHE A 90 -8.69 15.78 -13.16
CA PHE A 90 -8.46 14.35 -13.22
C PHE A 90 -8.14 13.74 -11.85
N ILE A 91 -7.28 14.38 -11.04
CA ILE A 91 -6.94 13.90 -9.69
C ILE A 91 -8.20 13.84 -8.83
N ARG A 92 -9.03 14.88 -8.87
CA ARG A 92 -10.31 14.91 -8.14
C ARG A 92 -11.23 13.78 -8.61
N ALA A 93 -11.47 13.70 -9.91
CA ALA A 93 -12.35 12.71 -10.51
C ALA A 93 -11.90 11.28 -10.21
N PHE A 94 -10.60 11.00 -10.37
CA PHE A 94 -10.06 9.66 -10.16
C PHE A 94 -10.13 9.27 -8.68
N LYS A 95 -9.83 10.20 -7.76
CA LYS A 95 -10.01 9.98 -6.33
C LYS A 95 -11.46 9.66 -6.00
N ASP A 96 -12.42 10.46 -6.47
CA ASP A 96 -13.84 10.29 -6.17
C ASP A 96 -14.39 8.98 -6.72
N MET A 97 -13.92 8.57 -7.90
CA MET A 97 -14.25 7.29 -8.51
C MET A 97 -13.72 6.12 -7.68
N VAL A 98 -12.44 6.15 -7.27
CA VAL A 98 -11.83 5.10 -6.44
C VAL A 98 -12.55 4.98 -5.09
N ILE A 99 -12.85 6.10 -4.44
CA ILE A 99 -13.63 6.09 -3.19
C ILE A 99 -15.00 5.45 -3.42
N ALA A 100 -15.73 5.88 -4.45
CA ALA A 100 -17.06 5.33 -4.73
C ALA A 100 -17.03 3.81 -5.01
N MET A 101 -16.01 3.31 -5.72
CA MET A 101 -15.90 1.90 -6.10
C MET A 101 -15.43 1.01 -4.94
N TYR A 102 -14.45 1.48 -4.17
CA TYR A 102 -13.75 0.64 -3.20
C TYR A 102 -14.19 0.86 -1.77
N SER A 103 -14.73 2.03 -1.40
CA SER A 103 -15.00 2.29 0.01
C SER A 103 -16.01 1.30 0.62
N HIS A 104 -17.07 0.92 -0.09
CA HIS A 104 -18.01 -0.10 0.42
C HIS A 104 -17.34 -1.48 0.58
N SER A 105 -16.73 -1.99 -0.50
CA SER A 105 -16.13 -3.33 -0.49
C SER A 105 -14.89 -3.44 0.41
N ALA A 106 -14.09 -2.39 0.49
CA ALA A 106 -12.94 -2.30 1.39
C ALA A 106 -13.40 -2.21 2.85
N LEU A 107 -14.47 -1.45 3.17
CA LEU A 107 -15.00 -1.38 4.53
C LEU A 107 -15.61 -2.71 4.98
N ILE A 108 -16.47 -3.33 4.16
CA ILE A 108 -17.05 -4.64 4.47
C ILE A 108 -15.98 -5.72 4.55
N GLY A 109 -15.09 -5.75 3.54
CA GLY A 109 -13.98 -6.68 3.49
C GLY A 109 -13.07 -6.54 4.71
N ALA A 110 -12.69 -5.31 5.07
CA ALA A 110 -11.81 -5.04 6.22
C ALA A 110 -12.48 -5.30 7.58
N ALA A 111 -13.80 -5.13 7.69
CA ALA A 111 -14.53 -5.42 8.93
C ALA A 111 -14.39 -6.90 9.31
N ASP A 112 -14.53 -7.80 8.32
CA ASP A 112 -14.55 -9.25 8.51
C ASP A 112 -13.22 -9.94 8.12
N ALA A 113 -12.25 -9.23 7.54
CA ALA A 113 -10.96 -9.78 7.18
C ALA A 113 -9.96 -9.75 8.34
N ASN A 114 -9.07 -10.74 8.34
CA ASN A 114 -7.84 -10.69 9.11
C ASN A 114 -6.74 -10.08 8.24
N VAL A 115 -6.13 -8.99 8.69
CA VAL A 115 -5.04 -8.32 7.97
C VAL A 115 -3.79 -8.40 8.83
N ARG A 116 -2.72 -8.93 8.26
CA ARG A 116 -1.44 -9.13 8.95
C ARG A 116 -0.31 -8.54 8.13
N LEU A 117 0.47 -7.65 8.72
CA LEU A 117 1.72 -7.21 8.10
C LEU A 117 2.69 -8.39 8.02
N LEU A 118 3.33 -8.56 6.87
CA LEU A 118 4.36 -9.57 6.67
C LEU A 118 5.72 -9.00 7.13
N PRO A 119 6.61 -9.83 7.70
CA PRO A 119 8.01 -9.47 7.95
C PRO A 119 8.80 -9.48 6.62
N LYS A 120 8.27 -8.80 5.61
CA LYS A 120 8.74 -8.75 4.23
C LYS A 120 8.72 -7.28 3.78
N MET A 121 9.86 -6.81 3.30
CA MET A 121 10.00 -5.48 2.70
C MET A 121 11.11 -5.51 1.66
N THR A 122 10.97 -4.74 0.59
CA THR A 122 12.07 -4.45 -0.34
C THR A 122 12.36 -2.96 -0.34
N ALA A 123 13.62 -2.58 -0.55
CA ALA A 123 14.03 -1.18 -0.67
C ALA A 123 14.86 -0.97 -1.94
N ASN A 124 14.62 0.14 -2.63
CA ASN A 124 15.40 0.60 -3.78
C ASN A 124 15.50 2.13 -3.74
N GLY A 125 16.64 2.63 -3.22
CA GLY A 125 16.80 4.06 -2.91
C GLY A 125 15.73 4.53 -1.93
N ASN A 126 14.99 5.58 -2.28
CA ASN A 126 13.87 6.11 -1.49
C ASN A 126 12.51 5.44 -1.80
N LYS A 127 12.51 4.23 -2.37
CA LYS A 127 11.27 3.47 -2.65
C LYS A 127 11.27 2.18 -1.84
N PHE A 128 10.12 1.86 -1.26
CA PHE A 128 9.93 0.69 -0.41
C PHE A 128 8.68 -0.07 -0.83
N ASP A 129 8.72 -1.40 -0.87
CA ASP A 129 7.51 -2.21 -0.93
C ASP A 129 7.33 -2.87 0.43
N VAL A 130 6.22 -2.58 1.10
CA VAL A 130 5.83 -3.19 2.37
C VAL A 130 4.65 -4.12 2.12
N PHE A 131 4.67 -5.31 2.72
CA PHE A 131 3.72 -6.37 2.39
C PHE A 131 2.78 -6.70 3.55
N SER A 132 1.52 -6.99 3.24
CA SER A 132 0.55 -7.59 4.16
C SER A 132 -0.12 -8.81 3.52
N GLU A 133 -0.70 -9.66 4.35
CA GLU A 133 -1.63 -10.71 3.97
C GLU A 133 -3.02 -10.31 4.42
N ILE A 134 -3.98 -10.29 3.50
CA ILE A 134 -5.41 -10.13 3.80
C ILE A 134 -6.07 -11.49 3.65
N GLN A 135 -6.58 -12.02 4.75
CA GLN A 135 -7.41 -13.22 4.75
C GLN A 135 -8.88 -12.82 4.89
N THR A 136 -9.68 -13.12 3.88
CA THR A 136 -11.13 -12.90 3.93
C THR A 136 -11.81 -13.87 4.89
N LYS A 137 -13.06 -13.57 5.27
CA LYS A 137 -13.91 -14.46 6.07
C LYS A 137 -14.06 -15.88 5.49
N LYS A 138 -14.01 -16.00 4.15
CA LYS A 138 -14.09 -17.29 3.44
C LYS A 138 -12.76 -18.05 3.43
N GLY A 139 -11.71 -17.52 4.04
CA GLY A 139 -10.38 -18.14 4.12
C GLY A 139 -9.45 -17.84 2.95
N THR A 140 -9.94 -17.23 1.86
CA THR A 140 -9.10 -16.78 0.74
C THR A 140 -8.10 -15.74 1.21
N LYS A 141 -6.84 -15.90 0.80
CA LYS A 141 -5.71 -15.05 1.17
C LYS A 141 -5.21 -14.27 -0.05
N TYR A 142 -4.89 -13.00 0.17
CA TYR A 142 -4.31 -12.11 -0.83
C TYR A 142 -3.04 -11.48 -0.24
N GLU A 143 -1.94 -11.49 -0.99
CA GLU A 143 -0.76 -10.69 -0.66
C GLU A 143 -0.95 -9.27 -1.20
N VAL A 144 -0.79 -8.27 -0.34
CA VAL A 144 -0.87 -6.86 -0.73
C VAL A 144 0.49 -6.21 -0.54
N ALA A 145 1.04 -5.65 -1.62
CA ALA A 145 2.26 -4.85 -1.59
C ALA A 145 1.92 -3.36 -1.71
N TYR A 146 2.26 -2.59 -0.69
CA TYR A 146 2.16 -1.14 -0.68
C TYR A 146 3.49 -0.55 -1.15
N GLN A 147 3.47 0.15 -2.28
CA GLN A 147 4.66 0.83 -2.79
C GLN A 147 4.71 2.25 -2.23
N LEU A 148 5.76 2.51 -1.46
CA LEU A 148 5.96 3.68 -0.63
C LEU A 148 7.19 4.47 -1.09
N TYR A 149 7.18 5.77 -0.81
CA TYR A 149 8.38 6.61 -0.83
C TYR A 149 8.35 7.59 0.34
N GLN A 150 9.50 8.01 0.85
CA GLN A 150 9.54 8.99 1.93
C GLN A 150 9.42 10.41 1.38
N SER A 151 8.50 11.20 1.95
CA SER A 151 8.25 12.60 1.63
C SER A 151 7.88 13.37 2.90
N GLY A 152 8.67 14.39 3.26
CA GLY A 152 8.40 15.21 4.46
C GLY A 152 8.28 14.39 5.75
N GLY A 153 9.10 13.34 5.90
CA GLY A 153 9.05 12.43 7.06
C GLY A 153 7.92 11.40 7.03
N VAL A 154 7.05 11.40 6.01
CA VAL A 154 5.93 10.46 5.86
C VAL A 154 6.24 9.48 4.73
N TYR A 155 5.96 8.20 4.92
CA TYR A 155 5.99 7.20 3.85
C TYR A 155 4.67 7.24 3.07
N LYS A 156 4.67 7.85 1.90
CA LYS A 156 3.49 8.02 1.05
C LYS A 156 3.30 6.82 0.13
N ILE A 157 2.09 6.27 0.08
CA ILE A 157 1.67 5.23 -0.86
C ILE A 157 1.44 5.87 -2.23
N TYR A 158 2.09 5.33 -3.25
CA TYR A 158 1.89 5.75 -4.64
C TYR A 158 1.40 4.63 -5.57
N ASN A 159 1.38 3.38 -5.08
CA ASN A 159 0.80 2.24 -5.78
C ASN A 159 0.48 1.12 -4.78
N ILE A 160 -0.51 0.31 -5.11
CA ILE A 160 -0.88 -0.90 -4.37
C ILE A 160 -0.93 -2.05 -5.38
N ARG A 161 -0.31 -3.17 -5.02
CA ARG A 161 -0.41 -4.42 -5.77
C ARG A 161 -1.14 -5.47 -4.94
N VAL A 162 -2.04 -6.21 -5.56
CA VAL A 162 -2.72 -7.37 -4.96
C VAL A 162 -2.33 -8.59 -5.77
N ASP A 163 -1.75 -9.60 -5.13
CA ASP A 163 -1.19 -10.81 -5.77
C ASP A 163 -0.32 -10.47 -6.99
N GLY A 164 0.57 -9.50 -6.82
CA GLY A 164 1.47 -9.01 -7.86
C GLY A 164 0.84 -8.06 -8.88
N THR A 165 -0.49 -8.01 -8.98
CA THR A 165 -1.21 -7.15 -9.93
C THR A 165 -1.30 -5.71 -9.42
N SER A 166 -0.74 -4.77 -10.18
CA SER A 166 -0.73 -3.35 -9.83
C SER A 166 -2.02 -2.64 -10.20
N LEU A 167 -2.67 -2.01 -9.21
CA LEU A 167 -3.90 -1.24 -9.43
C LEU A 167 -3.67 -0.07 -10.40
N VAL A 168 -2.58 0.71 -10.25
CA VAL A 168 -2.31 1.81 -11.20
C VAL A 168 -2.08 1.32 -12.63
N THR A 169 -1.55 0.10 -12.80
CA THR A 169 -1.31 -0.47 -14.13
C THR A 169 -2.60 -0.92 -14.80
N VAL A 170 -3.55 -1.48 -14.04
CA VAL A 170 -4.90 -1.81 -14.53
C VAL A 170 -5.58 -0.56 -15.07
N TYR A 171 -5.56 0.54 -14.30
CA TYR A 171 -6.13 1.81 -14.74
C TYR A 171 -5.37 2.44 -15.92
N ARG A 172 -4.06 2.23 -16.02
CA ARG A 172 -3.26 2.71 -17.16
C ARG A 172 -3.71 2.20 -18.49
N ASN A 173 -4.04 0.92 -18.56
CA ASN A 173 -4.55 0.36 -19.81
C ASN A 173 -5.90 0.99 -20.17
N GLN A 174 -6.80 1.18 -19.19
CA GLN A 174 -8.12 1.77 -19.42
C GLN A 174 -8.05 3.25 -19.82
N PHE A 175 -7.23 4.05 -19.12
CA PHE A 175 -7.05 5.47 -19.43
C PHE A 175 -6.32 5.67 -20.76
N GLY A 176 -5.35 4.82 -21.09
CA GLY A 176 -4.71 4.86 -22.40
C GLY A 176 -5.71 4.73 -23.54
N GLU A 177 -6.65 3.78 -23.45
CA GLU A 177 -7.69 3.59 -24.47
C GLU A 177 -8.74 4.71 -24.48
N LEU A 178 -9.11 5.24 -23.31
CA LEU A 178 -10.01 6.40 -23.24
C LEU A 178 -9.38 7.66 -23.83
N ILE A 179 -8.10 7.93 -23.55
CA ILE A 179 -7.41 9.11 -24.08
C ILE A 179 -7.28 9.01 -25.60
N LYS A 180 -6.95 7.83 -26.13
CA LYS A 180 -6.90 7.61 -27.58
C LYS A 180 -8.26 7.83 -28.26
N SER A 181 -9.35 7.43 -27.61
CA SER A 181 -10.69 7.47 -28.20
C SER A 181 -11.44 8.78 -27.97
N LYS A 182 -11.22 9.47 -26.84
CA LYS A 182 -12.00 10.63 -26.40
C LYS A 182 -11.16 11.86 -26.05
N GLY A 183 -9.84 11.77 -26.16
CA GLY A 183 -8.93 12.82 -25.69
C GLY A 183 -8.91 12.97 -24.17
N ILE A 184 -8.13 13.94 -23.68
CA ILE A 184 -7.94 14.19 -22.25
C ILE A 184 -9.26 14.63 -21.60
N ASP A 185 -9.95 15.63 -22.17
CA ASP A 185 -11.18 16.17 -21.57
C ASP A 185 -12.31 15.14 -21.57
N GLY A 186 -12.47 14.37 -22.65
CA GLY A 186 -13.45 13.29 -22.70
C GLY A 186 -13.13 12.13 -21.74
N THR A 187 -11.84 11.91 -21.44
CA THR A 187 -11.42 10.97 -20.40
C THR A 187 -11.80 11.50 -19.02
N ILE A 188 -11.50 12.76 -18.69
CA ILE A 188 -11.87 13.39 -17.42
C ILE A 188 -13.39 13.29 -17.21
N ALA A 189 -14.18 13.69 -18.19
CA ALA A 189 -15.64 13.60 -18.12
C ALA A 189 -16.15 12.16 -17.90
N THR A 190 -15.49 11.16 -18.51
CA THR A 190 -15.82 9.74 -18.30
C THR A 190 -15.52 9.29 -16.87
N VAL A 191 -14.41 9.74 -16.29
CA VAL A 191 -14.01 9.44 -14.91
C VAL A 191 -14.93 10.14 -13.90
N GLU A 192 -15.29 11.40 -14.15
CA GLU A 192 -16.23 12.18 -13.32
C GLU A 192 -17.62 11.53 -13.28
N ALA A 193 -18.09 11.01 -14.41
CA ALA A 193 -19.33 10.24 -14.50
C ALA A 193 -19.24 8.87 -13.81
N LYS A 194 -18.09 8.52 -13.20
CA LYS A 194 -17.78 7.21 -12.61
C LYS A 194 -18.02 6.05 -13.60
N GLY A 195 -17.81 6.32 -14.89
CA GLY A 195 -18.15 5.41 -15.98
C GLY A 195 -17.19 4.23 -16.17
N LEU A 196 -16.17 4.10 -15.33
CA LEU A 196 -15.26 2.95 -15.37
C LEU A 196 -15.86 1.77 -14.61
N LYS A 197 -16.11 0.68 -15.33
CA LYS A 197 -16.53 -0.59 -14.73
C LYS A 197 -15.37 -1.21 -13.96
N LYS A 198 -15.67 -1.81 -12.80
CA LYS A 198 -14.76 -2.73 -12.12
C LYS A 198 -14.47 -3.89 -13.07
N GLN A 199 -13.19 -4.20 -13.32
CA GLN A 199 -12.80 -5.44 -13.99
C GLN A 199 -12.81 -6.59 -12.99
#